data_AF-A0A438E7P7-F1
#
_entry.id   AF-A0A438E7P7-F1
#
_cell.length_a   1.000
_cell.length_b   1.000
_cell.length_c   1.000
_cell.angle_alpha   90.00
_cell.angle_beta   90.00
_cell.angle_gamma   90.00
#
_symmetry.space_group_name_H-M   'P 1'
#
loop_
_entity.id
_entity.type
_entity.pdbx_description
1 polymer ?
#
loop_
_entity_poly.entity_id
_entity_poly.type
_entity_poly.pdbx_seq_one_letter_code
_entity_poly.pdbx_strand_id
1 'polypeptide(L)'
;MHRLENLLVAIELKNMLSASFPEGAEITAHRVLEALTTEKCLERFSLERLEVLGDAFLKFAVGRRLFLLYDALDEGELTRRRSNVVNNSNLFKLAVRRNLQSKILNESLDIYVSETAVTEVVYIRDQSFDPGQFFALGHRCPRICEKETEMAIHSRCGKTPTTEVRCSKCHHWLHKKTIADVVEALVGAFIVDSGFKAATVFLKWIGIQVDFEAFQVINACISSTSYMQLASSTDVPALEKLLGHEFLHKGLLLQAIVHPSYNKHGGGCYQRLEFLGDAVLDYLITSYLYSVYPKLKPGQMTDLRSLSVNNKSFANVAVSRSLHEFLICDASSLSEAIKKYVDFIRTPTLDKDLHEGPKCPKVSL
;
A
#
# COMPACT_ATOMS: atom_id res chain seq x y z
N MET A 1 -9.28 -33.64 2.89
CA MET A 1 -9.38 -33.26 4.31
C MET A 1 -8.71 -31.91 4.55
N HIS A 2 -7.37 -31.81 4.61
CA HIS A 2 -6.63 -30.54 4.80
C HIS A 2 -7.16 -29.34 3.99
N ARG A 3 -7.31 -29.45 2.67
CA ARG A 3 -7.81 -28.35 1.82
C ARG A 3 -9.25 -27.92 2.14
N LEU A 4 -10.09 -28.87 2.57
CA LEU A 4 -11.48 -28.61 2.92
C LEU A 4 -11.55 -27.91 4.28
N GLU A 5 -10.72 -28.32 5.24
CA GLU A 5 -10.60 -27.67 6.55
C GLU A 5 -10.04 -26.25 6.44
N ASN A 6 -9.03 -26.02 5.60
CA ASN A 6 -8.52 -24.67 5.34
C ASN A 6 -9.58 -23.75 4.73
N LEU A 7 -10.42 -24.30 3.84
CA LEU A 7 -11.53 -23.54 3.27
C LEU A 7 -12.59 -23.22 4.34
N LEU A 8 -12.84 -24.11 5.29
CA LEU A 8 -13.75 -23.84 6.41
C LEU A 8 -13.26 -22.69 7.29
N VAL A 9 -11.95 -22.60 7.57
CA VAL A 9 -11.35 -21.47 8.31
C VAL A 9 -11.54 -20.15 7.57
N ALA A 10 -11.35 -20.14 6.24
CA ALA A 10 -11.60 -18.97 5.42
C ALA A 10 -13.09 -18.58 5.38
N ILE A 11 -14.00 -19.57 5.39
CA ILE A 11 -15.44 -19.35 5.50
C ILE A 11 -15.80 -18.74 6.86
N GLU A 12 -15.17 -19.19 7.95
CA GLU A 12 -15.38 -18.62 9.29
C GLU A 12 -14.97 -17.15 9.34
N LEU A 13 -13.78 -16.80 8.82
CA LEU A 13 -13.35 -15.41 8.72
C LEU A 13 -14.32 -14.59 7.85
N LYS A 14 -14.72 -15.14 6.69
CA LYS A 14 -15.71 -14.49 5.82
C LYS A 14 -17.02 -14.21 6.57
N ASN A 15 -17.53 -15.18 7.35
CA ASN A 15 -18.76 -15.02 8.11
C ASN A 15 -18.61 -13.94 9.19
N MET A 16 -17.45 -13.87 9.86
CA MET A 16 -17.14 -12.81 10.82
C MET A 16 -17.12 -11.42 10.15
N LEU A 17 -16.51 -11.31 8.97
CA LEU A 17 -16.50 -10.06 8.19
C LEU A 17 -17.90 -9.67 7.73
N SER A 18 -18.68 -10.64 7.23
CA SER A 18 -20.09 -10.45 6.80
C SER A 18 -20.99 -9.99 7.95
N ALA A 19 -20.74 -10.47 9.16
CA ALA A 19 -21.45 -10.02 10.37
C ALA A 19 -21.01 -8.62 10.82
N SER A 20 -19.80 -8.20 10.46
CA SER A 20 -19.23 -6.91 10.87
C SER A 20 -19.64 -5.75 9.96
N PHE A 21 -19.75 -5.99 8.64
CA PHE A 21 -20.17 -4.99 7.66
C PHE A 21 -20.74 -5.65 6.38
N PRO A 22 -21.70 -5.01 5.68
CA PRO A 22 -22.41 -5.62 4.55
C PRO A 22 -21.50 -6.10 3.41
N GLU A 23 -20.50 -5.29 3.04
CA GLU A 23 -19.54 -5.61 1.98
C GLU A 23 -18.68 -6.84 2.32
N GLY A 24 -18.65 -7.29 3.58
CA GLY A 24 -17.97 -8.51 4.01
C GLY A 24 -18.58 -9.79 3.43
N ALA A 25 -19.83 -9.74 2.96
CA ALA A 25 -20.47 -10.86 2.27
C ALA A 25 -20.01 -11.03 0.82
N GLU A 26 -19.50 -9.95 0.21
CA GLU A 26 -19.14 -9.86 -1.22
C GLU A 26 -17.83 -10.60 -1.53
N ILE A 27 -16.88 -10.66 -0.58
CA ILE A 27 -15.61 -11.38 -0.77
C ILE A 27 -15.81 -12.89 -0.82
N THR A 28 -15.14 -13.60 -1.74
CA THR A 28 -15.25 -15.06 -1.83
C THR A 28 -14.38 -15.76 -0.77
N ALA A 29 -14.83 -16.92 -0.29
CA ALA A 29 -14.05 -17.72 0.67
C ALA A 29 -12.71 -18.19 0.08
N HIS A 30 -12.65 -18.45 -1.23
CA HIS A 30 -11.41 -18.77 -1.93
C HIS A 30 -10.42 -17.60 -1.89
N ARG A 31 -10.89 -16.36 -2.09
CA ARG A 31 -10.04 -15.18 -2.03
C ARG A 31 -9.54 -14.89 -0.61
N VAL A 32 -10.40 -15.08 0.39
CA VAL A 32 -9.99 -15.01 1.80
C VAL A 32 -8.90 -16.06 2.08
N LEU A 33 -9.08 -17.30 1.63
CA LEU A 33 -8.08 -18.35 1.79
C LEU A 33 -6.75 -18.00 1.11
N GLU A 34 -6.79 -17.42 -0.08
CA GLU A 34 -5.60 -16.94 -0.80
C GLU A 34 -4.85 -15.87 0.00
N ALA A 35 -5.55 -14.85 0.51
CA ALA A 35 -4.98 -13.78 1.32
C ALA A 35 -4.40 -14.27 2.67
N LEU A 36 -4.87 -15.41 3.18
CA LEU A 36 -4.38 -16.02 4.43
C LEU A 36 -3.23 -17.01 4.23
N THR A 37 -2.82 -17.31 2.99
CA THR A 37 -1.85 -18.38 2.69
C THR A 37 -0.50 -17.81 2.25
N THR A 38 0.57 -18.04 3.02
CA THR A 38 1.92 -17.62 2.64
C THR A 38 2.57 -18.60 1.67
N GLU A 39 3.65 -18.19 0.99
CA GLU A 39 4.41 -19.10 0.11
C GLU A 39 5.00 -20.31 0.84
N LYS A 40 5.21 -20.23 2.17
CA LYS A 40 5.72 -21.35 2.98
C LYS A 40 4.77 -22.54 2.97
N CYS A 41 3.49 -22.34 2.65
CA CYS A 41 2.52 -23.41 2.50
C CYS A 41 2.76 -24.31 1.27
N LEU A 42 3.55 -23.85 0.30
CA LEU A 42 3.82 -24.57 -0.95
C LEU A 42 2.53 -24.93 -1.73
N GLU A 43 1.51 -24.09 -1.62
CA GLU A 43 0.27 -24.20 -2.39
C GLU A 43 0.42 -23.53 -3.76
N ARG A 44 -0.57 -23.74 -4.64
CA ARG A 44 -0.58 -23.12 -5.98
C ARG A 44 -0.93 -21.63 -5.99
N PHE A 45 -1.29 -21.09 -4.83
CA PHE A 45 -1.71 -19.71 -4.61
C PHE A 45 -1.08 -19.21 -3.32
N SER A 46 -0.84 -17.90 -3.26
CA SER A 46 -0.27 -17.22 -2.10
C SER A 46 -0.79 -15.79 -2.01
N LEU A 47 -0.65 -15.19 -0.83
CA LEU A 47 -1.09 -13.84 -0.54
C LEU A 47 -0.32 -12.76 -1.30
N GLU A 48 0.88 -13.06 -1.77
CA GLU A 48 1.88 -12.09 -2.26
C GLU A 48 1.36 -11.16 -3.38
N ARG A 49 0.60 -11.68 -4.35
CA ARG A 49 0.05 -10.82 -5.42
C ARG A 49 -1.03 -9.88 -4.88
N LEU A 50 -1.82 -10.37 -3.92
CA LEU A 50 -2.85 -9.57 -3.25
C LEU A 50 -2.21 -8.54 -2.32
N GLU A 51 -1.14 -8.90 -1.61
CA GLU A 51 -0.33 -8.00 -0.78
C GLU A 51 0.18 -6.83 -1.61
N VAL A 52 0.84 -7.11 -2.74
CA VAL A 52 1.38 -6.05 -3.61
C VAL A 52 0.28 -5.08 -4.07
N LEU A 53 -0.89 -5.59 -4.46
CA LEU A 53 -2.03 -4.77 -4.85
C LEU A 53 -2.63 -3.98 -3.68
N GLY A 54 -2.76 -4.63 -2.53
CA GLY A 54 -3.34 -4.08 -1.32
C GLY A 54 -2.47 -3.01 -0.66
N ASP A 55 -1.15 -3.20 -0.65
CA ASP A 55 -0.15 -2.20 -0.22
C ASP A 55 -0.29 -0.91 -1.05
N ALA A 56 -0.33 -1.05 -2.38
CA ALA A 56 -0.49 0.10 -3.28
C ALA A 56 -1.82 0.83 -3.04
N PHE A 57 -2.93 0.08 -2.88
CA PHE A 57 -4.23 0.69 -2.58
C PHE A 57 -4.27 1.34 -1.20
N LEU A 58 -3.69 0.72 -0.18
CA LEU A 58 -3.61 1.24 1.18
C LEU A 58 -2.86 2.57 1.20
N LYS A 59 -1.70 2.64 0.54
CA LYS A 59 -0.92 3.88 0.38
C LYS A 59 -1.71 4.97 -0.34
N PHE A 60 -2.43 4.61 -1.41
CA PHE A 60 -3.31 5.53 -2.12
C PHE A 60 -4.46 6.05 -1.25
N ALA A 61 -5.20 5.17 -0.59
CA ALA A 61 -6.38 5.53 0.20
C ALA A 61 -6.00 6.42 1.40
N VAL A 62 -4.92 6.08 2.11
CA VAL A 62 -4.37 6.89 3.19
C VAL A 62 -3.79 8.20 2.65
N GLY A 63 -3.04 8.16 1.56
CA GLY A 63 -2.46 9.34 0.92
C GLY A 63 -3.53 10.36 0.52
N ARG A 64 -4.59 9.91 -0.16
CA ARG A 64 -5.75 10.74 -0.50
C ARG A 64 -6.39 11.36 0.73
N ARG A 65 -6.62 10.57 1.78
CA ARG A 65 -7.21 11.07 3.04
C ARG A 65 -6.37 12.19 3.63
N LEU A 66 -5.06 11.98 3.74
CA LEU A 66 -4.13 12.95 4.32
C LEU A 66 -4.01 14.21 3.47
N PHE A 67 -3.95 14.06 2.15
CA PHE A 67 -3.95 15.18 1.20
C PHE A 67 -5.19 16.07 1.36
N LEU A 68 -6.38 15.46 1.53
CA LEU A 68 -7.64 16.17 1.71
C LEU A 68 -7.84 16.74 3.12
N LEU A 69 -7.25 16.11 4.14
CA LEU A 69 -7.38 16.56 5.54
C LEU A 69 -6.46 17.73 5.86
N TYR A 70 -5.26 17.72 5.29
CA TYR A 70 -4.17 18.60 5.67
C TYR A 70 -3.68 19.39 4.46
N ASP A 71 -4.29 20.56 4.26
CA ASP A 71 -3.98 21.49 3.18
C ASP A 71 -2.65 22.24 3.38
N ALA A 72 -2.27 22.48 4.63
CA ALA A 72 -1.05 23.21 5.00
C ALA A 72 0.23 22.37 5.08
N LEU A 73 0.15 21.03 5.00
CA LEU A 73 1.32 20.16 5.14
C LEU A 73 2.01 19.94 3.79
N ASP A 74 3.35 19.94 3.82
CA ASP A 74 4.21 19.62 2.68
C ASP A 74 4.26 18.11 2.38
N GLU A 75 4.92 17.77 1.26
CA GLU A 75 5.11 16.38 0.81
C GLU A 75 5.79 15.51 1.87
N GLY A 76 6.87 16.00 2.50
CA GLY A 76 7.64 15.22 3.45
C GLY A 76 6.85 14.88 4.71
N GLU A 77 6.08 15.85 5.22
CA GLU A 77 5.21 15.64 6.37
C GLU A 77 4.05 14.69 6.05
N LEU A 78 3.44 14.83 4.88
CA LEU A 78 2.39 13.91 4.40
C LEU A 78 2.95 12.49 4.23
N THR A 79 4.14 12.34 3.65
CA THR A 79 4.85 11.06 3.49
C THR A 79 5.18 10.41 4.83
N ARG A 80 5.62 11.20 5.83
CA ARG A 80 5.88 10.73 7.19
C ARG A 80 4.60 10.24 7.86
N ARG A 81 3.50 11.01 7.77
CA ARG A 81 2.20 10.60 8.34
C ARG A 81 1.64 9.36 7.67
N ARG A 82 1.71 9.27 6.33
CA ARG A 82 1.32 8.07 5.59
C ARG A 82 2.10 6.86 6.08
N SER A 83 3.42 6.97 6.16
CA SER A 83 4.31 5.91 6.64
C SER A 83 4.00 5.45 8.07
N ASN A 84 3.60 6.37 8.95
CA ASN A 84 3.18 6.04 10.31
C ASN A 84 1.88 5.21 10.35
N VAL A 85 0.97 5.43 9.40
CA VAL A 85 -0.29 4.69 9.31
C VAL A 85 -0.10 3.33 8.64
N VAL A 86 0.69 3.25 7.56
CA VAL A 86 0.81 2.04 6.75
C VAL A 86 1.93 1.09 7.17
N ASN A 87 2.80 1.47 8.13
CA ASN A 87 3.89 0.58 8.53
C ASN A 87 3.41 -0.73 9.17
N ASN A 88 4.21 -1.78 9.03
CA ASN A 88 3.88 -3.14 9.47
C ASN A 88 3.61 -3.22 11.00
N SER A 89 4.22 -2.36 11.81
CA SER A 89 3.99 -2.32 13.26
C SER A 89 2.58 -1.85 13.59
N ASN A 90 2.08 -0.82 12.90
CA ASN A 90 0.72 -0.33 13.06
C ASN A 90 -0.29 -1.34 12.51
N LEU A 91 -0.07 -1.89 11.31
CA LEU A 91 -0.95 -2.91 10.72
C LEU A 91 -1.06 -4.14 11.61
N PHE A 92 0.05 -4.64 12.15
CA PHE A 92 0.06 -5.72 13.15
C PHE A 92 -0.79 -5.37 14.38
N LYS A 93 -0.62 -4.17 14.97
CA LYS A 93 -1.41 -3.75 16.13
C LYS A 93 -2.91 -3.72 15.83
N LEU A 94 -3.30 -3.26 14.64
CA LEU A 94 -4.70 -3.23 14.20
C LEU A 94 -5.26 -4.64 13.99
N ALA A 95 -4.49 -5.53 13.35
CA ALA A 95 -4.86 -6.93 13.15
C ALA A 95 -5.12 -7.66 14.48
N VAL A 96 -4.26 -7.45 15.48
CA VAL A 96 -4.41 -8.03 16.83
C VAL A 96 -5.66 -7.46 17.53
N ARG A 97 -5.94 -6.16 17.40
CA ARG A 97 -7.17 -5.56 17.98
C ARG A 97 -8.45 -6.13 17.39
N ARG A 98 -8.41 -6.62 16.14
CA ARG A 98 -9.55 -7.23 15.44
C ARG A 98 -9.55 -8.76 15.49
N ASN A 99 -8.68 -9.36 16.31
CA ASN A 99 -8.56 -10.81 16.47
C ASN A 99 -8.33 -11.55 15.14
N LEU A 100 -7.61 -10.95 14.18
CA LEU A 100 -7.11 -11.67 13.00
C LEU A 100 -5.97 -12.64 13.35
N GLN A 101 -5.36 -12.45 14.52
CA GLN A 101 -4.34 -13.31 15.12
C GLN A 101 -4.53 -13.34 16.65
N SER A 102 -4.13 -14.45 17.29
CA SER A 102 -4.08 -14.54 18.76
C SER A 102 -3.21 -13.42 19.37
N LYS A 103 -3.61 -12.92 20.54
CA LYS A 103 -2.84 -11.91 21.29
C LYS A 103 -1.55 -12.56 21.77
N ILE A 104 -0.39 -12.02 21.38
CA ILE A 104 0.86 -12.31 22.06
C ILE A 104 0.77 -11.67 23.45
N LEU A 105 0.44 -12.47 24.47
CA LEU A 105 0.64 -12.09 25.87
C LEU A 105 2.14 -12.15 26.15
N ASN A 106 2.89 -11.11 25.82
CA ASN A 106 4.18 -10.87 26.47
C ASN A 106 4.43 -9.38 26.72
N GLU A 107 4.45 -9.10 28.03
CA GLU A 107 5.03 -8.01 28.81
C GLU A 107 4.71 -6.54 28.45
N SER A 108 4.19 -5.82 29.46
CA SER A 108 4.19 -4.35 29.63
C SER A 108 3.00 -3.51 29.11
N LEU A 109 1.78 -4.03 29.06
CA LEU A 109 0.59 -3.16 29.03
C LEU A 109 -0.47 -3.71 29.99
N ASP A 110 -0.48 -3.15 31.20
CA ASP A 110 -1.55 -3.26 32.20
C ASP A 110 -2.85 -2.67 31.64
N ILE A 111 -3.56 -3.46 30.84
CA ILE A 111 -4.96 -3.19 30.55
C ILE A 111 -5.72 -4.41 31.08
N TYR A 112 -6.35 -4.22 32.23
CA TYR A 112 -7.41 -5.07 32.76
C TYR A 112 -8.45 -5.30 31.65
N VAL A 113 -8.31 -6.39 30.89
CA VAL A 113 -9.39 -6.92 30.07
C VAL A 113 -10.05 -7.99 30.92
N SER A 114 -11.29 -7.70 31.34
CA SER A 114 -12.17 -8.59 32.08
C SER A 114 -12.17 -10.01 31.52
N GLU A 115 -12.28 -11.00 32.43
CA GLU A 115 -12.40 -12.45 32.24
C GLU A 115 -13.58 -12.90 31.34
N THR A 116 -13.59 -12.42 30.11
CA THR A 116 -14.47 -12.90 29.05
C THR A 116 -13.58 -13.58 28.04
N ALA A 117 -13.67 -14.90 28.01
CA ALA A 117 -12.90 -15.84 27.19
C ALA A 117 -12.55 -15.26 25.80
N VAL A 118 -11.28 -14.88 25.63
CA VAL A 118 -10.75 -14.45 24.33
C VAL A 118 -10.57 -15.69 23.49
N THR A 119 -11.40 -15.84 22.47
CA THR A 119 -11.31 -16.93 21.48
C THR A 119 -10.04 -16.74 20.65
N GLU A 120 -9.00 -17.55 20.90
CA GLU A 120 -7.75 -17.51 20.14
C GLU A 120 -7.92 -18.26 18.81
N VAL A 121 -8.41 -17.57 17.78
CA VAL A 121 -8.55 -18.11 16.42
C VAL A 121 -7.35 -17.61 15.60
N VAL A 122 -6.53 -18.54 15.10
CA VAL A 122 -5.44 -18.25 14.16
C VAL A 122 -5.95 -18.58 12.76
N TYR A 123 -6.05 -17.58 11.88
CA TYR A 123 -6.50 -17.77 10.49
C TYR A 123 -5.35 -17.95 9.49
N ILE A 124 -4.17 -17.42 9.81
CA ILE A 124 -3.05 -17.30 8.88
C ILE A 124 -2.30 -18.63 8.76
N ARG A 125 -1.99 -19.02 7.51
CA ARG A 125 -1.30 -20.25 7.16
C ARG A 125 0.13 -19.91 6.71
N ASP A 126 1.12 -20.31 7.49
CA ASP A 126 2.55 -20.02 7.21
C ASP A 126 3.45 -21.28 7.21
N GLN A 127 2.88 -22.46 6.99
CA GLN A 127 3.62 -23.73 7.03
C GLN A 127 3.14 -24.70 5.95
N SER A 128 4.07 -25.52 5.45
CA SER A 128 3.75 -26.60 4.52
C SER A 128 2.87 -27.67 5.18
N PHE A 129 2.10 -28.36 4.35
CA PHE A 129 1.27 -29.46 4.84
C PHE A 129 2.14 -30.67 5.21
N ASP A 130 2.11 -31.06 6.48
CA ASP A 130 2.69 -32.30 6.98
C ASP A 130 1.58 -33.20 7.54
N PRO A 131 1.26 -34.35 6.91
CA PRO A 131 0.24 -35.28 7.39
C PRO A 131 0.46 -35.76 8.83
N GLY A 132 1.71 -35.85 9.30
CA GLY A 132 2.05 -36.33 10.64
C GLY A 132 1.91 -35.26 11.73
N GLN A 133 1.76 -33.99 11.33
CA GLN A 133 1.72 -32.84 12.23
C GLN A 133 0.57 -31.88 11.90
N PHE A 134 -0.40 -32.36 11.12
CA PHE A 134 -1.50 -31.55 10.64
C PHE A 134 -2.46 -31.18 11.78
N PHE A 135 -2.74 -29.89 11.91
CA PHE A 135 -3.78 -29.35 12.77
C PHE A 135 -4.63 -28.36 11.96
N ALA A 136 -5.94 -28.45 12.09
CA ALA A 136 -6.85 -27.44 11.55
C ALA A 136 -6.66 -26.14 12.35
N LEU A 137 -6.27 -25.08 11.65
CA LEU A 137 -6.24 -23.73 12.19
C LEU A 137 -7.67 -23.30 12.58
N GLY A 138 -7.80 -22.35 13.51
CA GLY A 138 -9.11 -21.80 13.92
C GLY A 138 -9.92 -22.54 15.00
N HIS A 139 -9.43 -23.65 15.57
CA HIS A 139 -10.13 -24.35 16.67
C HIS A 139 -9.51 -24.13 18.05
N ARG A 140 -10.39 -24.11 19.08
CA ARG A 140 -10.05 -23.89 20.50
C ARG A 140 -9.05 -24.93 21.02
N CYS A 141 -8.09 -24.47 21.82
CA CYS A 141 -7.34 -25.37 22.69
C CYS A 141 -8.21 -25.77 23.90
N PRO A 142 -8.35 -27.07 24.24
CA PRO A 142 -9.11 -27.51 25.42
C PRO A 142 -8.36 -27.31 26.76
N ARG A 143 -7.14 -26.75 26.77
CA ARG A 143 -6.38 -26.47 28.00
C ARG A 143 -5.86 -25.03 28.00
N ILE A 144 -6.18 -24.27 29.04
CA ILE A 144 -5.63 -22.94 29.33
C ILE A 144 -4.10 -23.10 29.54
N CYS A 145 -3.29 -22.32 28.82
CA CYS A 145 -1.84 -22.35 28.97
C CYS A 145 -1.41 -21.29 29.99
N GLU A 146 -1.08 -21.72 31.21
CA GLU A 146 -0.56 -20.86 32.28
C GLU A 146 0.96 -20.61 32.11
N LYS A 147 1.50 -19.55 32.74
CA LYS A 147 2.92 -19.13 32.68
C LYS A 147 3.92 -20.25 32.98
N GLU A 148 3.53 -21.18 33.85
CA GLU A 148 4.34 -22.35 34.23
C GLU A 148 4.53 -23.33 33.05
N THR A 149 3.53 -23.43 32.18
CA THR A 149 3.56 -24.25 30.96
C THR A 149 4.45 -23.64 29.88
N GLU A 150 4.51 -22.30 29.82
CA GLU A 150 5.37 -21.53 28.91
C GLU A 150 6.86 -21.75 29.24
N MET A 151 7.25 -21.57 30.51
CA MET A 151 8.65 -21.73 30.94
C MET A 151 9.19 -23.16 30.74
N ALA A 152 8.36 -24.18 30.95
CA ALA A 152 8.76 -25.58 30.81
C ALA A 152 9.00 -26.01 29.35
N ILE A 153 8.27 -25.43 28.39
CA ILE A 153 8.35 -25.79 26.97
C ILE A 153 9.37 -24.92 26.22
N HIS A 154 9.48 -23.63 26.55
CA HIS A 154 10.32 -22.67 25.82
C HIS A 154 11.78 -22.57 26.30
N SER A 155 12.11 -23.05 27.51
CA SER A 155 13.50 -23.06 28.03
C SER A 155 14.46 -23.99 27.29
N ARG A 156 13.96 -24.84 26.38
CA ARG A 156 14.78 -25.68 25.48
C ARG A 156 15.17 -25.01 24.16
N CYS A 157 14.65 -23.81 23.87
CA CYS A 157 14.87 -23.12 22.59
C CYS A 157 16.27 -22.46 22.45
N GLY A 158 17.16 -22.63 23.42
CA GLY A 158 18.45 -21.93 23.49
C GLY A 158 19.71 -22.80 23.42
N LYS A 159 19.62 -24.13 23.24
CA LYS A 159 20.81 -25.00 23.22
C LYS A 159 20.78 -25.97 22.03
N THR A 160 21.35 -25.52 20.91
CA THR A 160 21.68 -26.21 19.64
C THR A 160 20.54 -26.63 18.69
N PRO A 161 20.75 -26.55 17.35
CA PRO A 161 19.69 -26.29 16.38
C PRO A 161 19.41 -27.48 15.45
N THR A 162 18.24 -28.11 15.52
CA THR A 162 17.72 -28.95 14.40
C THR A 162 16.25 -29.34 14.50
N THR A 163 15.50 -28.94 15.52
CA THR A 163 14.07 -29.29 15.60
C THR A 163 13.32 -28.16 16.29
N GLU A 164 12.56 -27.40 15.50
CA GLU A 164 11.50 -26.51 16.00
C GLU A 164 10.59 -27.34 16.92
N VAL A 165 10.68 -27.13 18.23
CA VAL A 165 9.81 -27.82 19.20
C VAL A 165 8.41 -27.24 19.05
N ARG A 166 7.48 -28.03 18.52
CA ARG A 166 6.08 -27.65 18.27
C ARG A 166 5.21 -27.97 19.49
N CYS A 167 4.46 -26.97 19.97
CA CYS A 167 3.37 -27.19 20.91
C CYS A 167 2.11 -27.60 20.13
N SER A 168 1.45 -28.69 20.52
CA SER A 168 0.23 -29.25 19.92
C SER A 168 -1.04 -28.41 20.17
N LYS A 169 -0.92 -27.08 20.31
CA LYS A 169 -1.98 -26.20 20.85
C LYS A 169 -2.13 -24.82 20.18
N CYS A 170 -1.95 -24.71 18.86
CA CYS A 170 -2.26 -23.48 18.10
C CYS A 170 -1.56 -22.19 18.55
N HIS A 171 -0.44 -22.27 19.30
CA HIS A 171 0.46 -21.15 19.50
C HIS A 171 1.26 -20.94 18.20
N HIS A 172 0.62 -20.37 17.18
CA HIS A 172 1.27 -20.03 15.92
C HIS A 172 1.81 -18.61 16.00
N TRP A 173 3.11 -18.48 16.29
CA TRP A 173 3.75 -17.18 16.48
C TRP A 173 4.26 -16.70 15.14
N LEU A 174 3.51 -15.78 14.54
CA LEU A 174 3.86 -15.18 13.27
C LEU A 174 4.69 -13.93 13.46
N HIS A 175 5.60 -13.69 12.53
CA HIS A 175 6.32 -12.42 12.48
C HIS A 175 5.33 -11.29 12.24
N LYS A 176 5.58 -10.14 12.89
CA LYS A 176 4.79 -8.91 12.71
C LYS A 176 4.65 -8.53 11.24
N LYS A 177 5.70 -8.78 10.46
CA LYS A 177 5.72 -8.58 9.01
C LYS A 177 4.63 -9.43 8.33
N THR A 178 4.64 -10.75 8.49
CA THR A 178 3.65 -11.66 7.90
C THR A 178 2.20 -11.27 8.20
N ILE A 179 1.92 -10.80 9.41
CA ILE A 179 0.56 -10.37 9.78
C ILE A 179 0.18 -9.07 9.06
N ALA A 180 1.11 -8.13 8.91
CA ALA A 180 0.89 -6.92 8.14
C ALA A 180 0.66 -7.24 6.66
N ASP A 181 1.49 -8.12 6.09
CA ASP A 181 1.39 -8.58 4.70
C ASP A 181 0.02 -9.24 4.45
N VAL A 182 -0.51 -10.00 5.42
CA VAL A 182 -1.89 -10.55 5.37
C VAL A 182 -2.96 -9.46 5.40
N VAL A 183 -2.81 -8.41 6.21
CA VAL A 183 -3.76 -7.28 6.21
C VAL A 183 -3.78 -6.61 4.85
N GLU A 184 -2.61 -6.36 4.26
CA GLU A 184 -2.49 -5.82 2.90
C GLU A 184 -3.11 -6.77 1.88
N ALA A 185 -2.86 -8.07 1.98
CA ALA A 185 -3.46 -9.05 1.09
C ALA A 185 -4.99 -9.12 1.22
N LEU A 186 -5.56 -8.95 2.43
CA LEU A 186 -7.01 -8.85 2.62
C LEU A 186 -7.58 -7.56 2.00
N VAL A 187 -6.86 -6.43 2.07
CA VAL A 187 -7.24 -5.22 1.33
C VAL A 187 -7.25 -5.51 -0.18
N GLY A 188 -6.20 -6.14 -0.71
CA GLY A 188 -6.12 -6.55 -2.12
C GLY A 188 -7.25 -7.52 -2.52
N ALA A 189 -7.60 -8.45 -1.64
CA ALA A 189 -8.71 -9.38 -1.84
C ALA A 189 -10.05 -8.67 -2.00
N PHE A 190 -10.36 -7.69 -1.13
CA PHE A 190 -11.57 -6.88 -1.26
C PHE A 190 -11.57 -6.02 -2.53
N ILE A 191 -10.42 -5.49 -2.95
CA ILE A 191 -10.31 -4.77 -4.23
C ILE A 191 -10.68 -5.67 -5.40
N VAL A 192 -10.16 -6.91 -5.42
CA VAL A 192 -10.34 -7.84 -6.54
C VAL A 192 -11.77 -8.36 -6.63
N ASP A 193 -12.37 -8.77 -5.50
CA ASP A 193 -13.70 -9.39 -5.51
C ASP A 193 -14.84 -8.36 -5.43
N SER A 194 -14.61 -7.17 -4.84
CA SER A 194 -15.68 -6.26 -4.39
C SER A 194 -15.41 -4.76 -4.66
N GLY A 195 -14.25 -4.41 -5.20
CA GLY A 195 -13.90 -3.04 -5.59
C GLY A 195 -13.59 -2.08 -4.43
N PHE A 196 -13.47 -0.80 -4.76
CA PHE A 196 -12.90 0.22 -3.85
C PHE A 196 -13.77 0.47 -2.63
N LYS A 197 -15.10 0.40 -2.80
CA LYS A 197 -16.06 0.64 -1.72
C LYS A 197 -15.84 -0.37 -0.60
N ALA A 198 -15.85 -1.66 -0.94
CA ALA A 198 -15.63 -2.74 0.02
C ALA A 198 -14.25 -2.67 0.69
N ALA A 199 -13.19 -2.40 -0.08
CA ALA A 199 -11.84 -2.24 0.47
C ALA A 199 -11.75 -1.05 1.45
N THR A 200 -12.42 0.07 1.15
CA THR A 200 -12.49 1.24 2.03
C THR A 200 -13.24 0.91 3.33
N VAL A 201 -14.35 0.16 3.24
CA VAL A 201 -15.10 -0.31 4.43
C VAL A 201 -14.25 -1.27 5.26
N PHE A 202 -13.51 -2.19 4.63
CA PHE A 202 -12.58 -3.07 5.35
C PHE A 202 -11.47 -2.29 6.06
N LEU A 203 -10.87 -1.28 5.40
CA LEU A 203 -9.87 -0.40 6.03
C LEU A 203 -10.45 0.34 7.24
N LYS A 204 -11.68 0.86 7.13
CA LYS A 204 -12.37 1.47 8.27
C LYS A 204 -12.62 0.46 9.40
N TRP A 205 -13.05 -0.75 9.05
CA TRP A 205 -13.28 -1.82 10.00
C TRP A 205 -11.98 -2.20 10.73
N ILE A 206 -10.86 -2.38 10.03
CA ILE A 206 -9.58 -2.72 10.68
C ILE A 206 -9.07 -1.57 11.58
N GLY A 207 -9.51 -0.34 11.33
CA GLY A 207 -9.24 0.84 12.17
C GLY A 207 -8.43 1.94 11.47
N ILE A 208 -8.33 1.89 10.14
CA ILE A 208 -7.65 2.89 9.31
C ILE A 208 -8.70 3.82 8.72
N GLN A 209 -8.63 5.11 9.08
CA GLN A 209 -9.56 6.11 8.58
C GLN A 209 -9.15 6.56 7.17
N VAL A 210 -9.96 6.20 6.18
CA VAL A 210 -9.75 6.54 4.75
C VAL A 210 -10.94 7.26 4.11
N ASP A 211 -12.02 7.45 4.88
CA ASP A 211 -13.21 8.18 4.46
C ASP A 211 -12.92 9.66 4.26
N PHE A 212 -13.55 10.25 3.24
CA PHE A 212 -13.47 11.68 2.98
C PHE A 212 -14.87 12.19 2.61
N GLU A 213 -15.06 13.48 2.80
CA GLU A 213 -16.31 14.17 2.48
C GLU A 213 -16.16 14.93 1.16
N ALA A 214 -17.26 15.06 0.40
CA ALA A 214 -17.26 15.81 -0.85
C ALA A 214 -16.77 17.26 -0.67
N PHE A 215 -17.07 17.88 0.48
CA PHE A 215 -16.62 19.24 0.80
C PHE A 215 -15.10 19.35 0.87
N GLN A 216 -14.39 18.31 1.30
CA GLN A 216 -12.92 18.32 1.34
C GLN A 216 -12.32 18.37 -0.06
N VAL A 217 -12.92 17.66 -1.02
CA VAL A 217 -12.52 17.72 -2.44
C VAL A 217 -12.83 19.10 -3.03
N ILE A 218 -14.03 19.62 -2.76
CA ILE A 218 -14.45 20.95 -3.21
C ILE A 218 -13.48 22.02 -2.68
N ASN A 219 -13.09 21.95 -1.40
CA ASN A 219 -12.14 22.89 -0.82
C ASN A 219 -10.78 22.81 -1.51
N ALA A 220 -10.26 21.61 -1.79
CA ALA A 220 -9.02 21.47 -2.56
C ALA A 220 -9.12 22.12 -3.95
N CYS A 221 -10.25 21.95 -4.63
CA CYS A 221 -10.50 22.60 -5.93
C CYS A 221 -10.61 24.13 -5.81
N ILE A 222 -11.33 24.66 -4.81
CA ILE A 222 -11.46 26.10 -4.58
C ILE A 222 -10.10 26.71 -4.24
N SER A 223 -9.33 26.09 -3.37
CA SER A 223 -7.98 26.55 -2.99
C SER A 223 -7.04 26.62 -4.19
N SER A 224 -7.22 25.77 -5.20
CA SER A 224 -6.43 25.83 -6.44
C SER A 224 -6.63 27.12 -7.25
N THR A 225 -7.71 27.87 -6.99
CA THR A 225 -8.02 29.12 -7.70
C THR A 225 -6.92 30.19 -7.51
N SER A 226 -6.14 30.11 -6.43
CA SER A 226 -4.99 31.01 -6.21
C SER A 226 -3.97 30.94 -7.36
N TYR A 227 -3.81 29.77 -7.98
CA TYR A 227 -2.90 29.57 -9.11
C TYR A 227 -3.40 30.18 -10.42
N MET A 228 -4.66 30.61 -10.51
CA MET A 228 -5.21 31.20 -11.74
C MET A 228 -4.49 32.49 -12.17
N GLN A 229 -3.77 33.15 -11.27
CA GLN A 229 -2.91 34.29 -11.62
C GLN A 229 -1.86 33.91 -12.67
N LEU A 230 -1.39 32.66 -12.67
CA LEU A 230 -0.41 32.10 -13.62
C LEU A 230 -1.00 31.73 -14.98
N ALA A 231 -2.33 31.79 -15.13
CA ALA A 231 -2.96 31.58 -16.43
C ALA A 231 -2.57 32.65 -17.45
N SER A 232 -2.12 33.83 -16.99
CA SER A 232 -1.63 34.90 -17.84
C SER A 232 -0.24 34.62 -18.44
N SER A 233 0.59 33.83 -17.77
CA SER A 233 1.96 33.50 -18.18
C SER A 233 2.10 32.11 -18.80
N THR A 234 1.01 31.36 -18.92
CA THR A 234 1.00 29.96 -19.37
C THR A 234 -0.07 29.74 -20.43
N ASP A 235 0.28 29.09 -21.53
CA ASP A 235 -0.70 28.66 -22.54
C ASP A 235 -1.48 27.42 -22.07
N VAL A 236 -2.48 27.65 -21.21
CA VAL A 236 -3.34 26.61 -20.65
C VAL A 236 -4.07 25.80 -21.73
N PRO A 237 -4.69 26.43 -22.76
CA PRO A 237 -5.32 25.68 -23.85
C PRO A 237 -4.37 24.74 -24.60
N ALA A 238 -3.14 25.16 -24.86
CA ALA A 238 -2.14 24.28 -25.48
C ALA A 238 -1.80 23.08 -24.59
N LEU A 239 -1.67 23.30 -23.27
CA LEU A 239 -1.40 22.23 -22.31
C LEU A 239 -2.59 21.25 -22.18
N GLU A 240 -3.83 21.75 -22.14
CA GLU A 240 -5.05 20.92 -22.13
C GLU A 240 -5.13 20.05 -23.40
N LYS A 241 -4.84 20.64 -24.57
CA LYS A 241 -4.79 19.93 -25.85
C LYS A 241 -3.69 18.87 -25.89
N LEU A 242 -2.51 19.17 -25.33
CA LEU A 242 -1.39 18.24 -25.23
C LEU A 242 -1.72 17.03 -24.35
N LEU A 243 -2.43 17.27 -23.24
CA LEU A 243 -2.90 16.23 -22.32
C LEU A 243 -4.13 15.47 -22.86
N GLY A 244 -4.85 16.05 -23.82
CA GLY A 244 -6.11 15.51 -24.33
C GLY A 244 -7.24 15.58 -23.29
N HIS A 245 -7.17 16.54 -22.35
CA HIS A 245 -8.13 16.69 -21.26
C HIS A 245 -8.38 18.17 -20.94
N GLU A 246 -9.66 18.55 -20.90
CA GLU A 246 -10.11 19.88 -20.47
C GLU A 246 -10.39 19.86 -18.96
N PHE A 247 -9.67 20.69 -18.20
CA PHE A 247 -9.79 20.73 -16.74
C PHE A 247 -10.90 21.68 -16.31
N LEU A 248 -11.83 21.16 -15.50
CA LEU A 248 -12.84 22.01 -14.85
C LEU A 248 -12.20 23.05 -13.92
N HIS A 249 -11.18 22.63 -13.16
CA HIS A 249 -10.44 23.48 -12.23
C HIS A 249 -9.00 23.66 -12.71
N LYS A 250 -8.78 24.64 -13.60
CA LYS A 250 -7.48 24.96 -14.21
C LYS A 250 -6.39 25.32 -13.20
N GLY A 251 -6.79 25.77 -12.00
CA GLY A 251 -5.87 26.02 -10.90
C GLY A 251 -5.05 24.78 -10.49
N LEU A 252 -5.64 23.58 -10.54
CA LEU A 252 -4.92 22.33 -10.24
C LEU A 252 -3.88 22.00 -11.32
N LEU A 253 -4.21 22.26 -12.59
CA LEU A 253 -3.27 22.08 -13.70
C LEU A 253 -2.09 23.05 -13.58
N LEU A 254 -2.37 24.32 -13.27
CA LEU A 254 -1.34 25.33 -13.04
C LEU A 254 -0.48 24.99 -11.82
N GLN A 255 -1.08 24.51 -10.73
CA GLN A 255 -0.33 24.04 -9.56
C GLN A 255 0.66 22.91 -9.93
N ALA A 256 0.25 21.97 -10.79
CA ALA A 256 1.05 20.81 -11.17
C ALA A 256 2.32 21.15 -11.96
N ILE A 257 2.41 22.35 -12.54
CA ILE A 257 3.56 22.80 -13.34
C ILE A 257 4.44 23.84 -12.61
N VAL A 258 4.15 24.16 -11.34
CA VAL A 258 4.90 25.16 -10.57
C VAL A 258 5.92 24.51 -9.64
N HIS A 259 7.20 24.73 -9.94
CA HIS A 259 8.32 24.22 -9.16
C HIS A 259 8.52 25.01 -7.85
N PRO A 260 8.95 24.37 -6.73
CA PRO A 260 9.21 25.04 -5.44
C PRO A 260 10.14 26.26 -5.47
N SER A 261 11.01 26.36 -6.48
CA SER A 261 11.88 27.54 -6.66
C SER A 261 11.11 28.81 -7.01
N TYR A 262 9.89 28.69 -7.54
CA TYR A 262 9.10 29.80 -8.03
C TYR A 262 8.15 30.29 -6.93
N ASN A 263 8.42 31.48 -6.39
CA ASN A 263 7.69 32.02 -5.22
C ASN A 263 6.90 33.31 -5.52
N LYS A 264 6.75 33.70 -6.79
CA LYS A 264 6.19 35.00 -7.19
C LYS A 264 4.66 35.08 -7.16
N HIS A 265 3.95 33.96 -6.97
CA HIS A 265 2.48 33.86 -7.05
C HIS A 265 1.78 33.68 -5.71
N GLY A 266 2.43 34.02 -4.59
CA GLY A 266 1.82 33.91 -3.26
C GLY A 266 1.98 32.54 -2.60
N GLY A 267 2.83 31.67 -3.15
CA GLY A 267 3.27 30.42 -2.51
C GLY A 267 2.56 29.15 -2.99
N GLY A 268 3.10 28.00 -2.57
CA GLY A 268 2.64 26.68 -2.95
C GLY A 268 3.18 26.20 -4.30
N CYS A 269 3.28 24.89 -4.48
CA CYS A 269 3.93 24.25 -5.62
C CYS A 269 3.29 22.87 -5.89
N TYR A 270 3.84 22.13 -6.87
CA TYR A 270 3.33 20.81 -7.22
C TYR A 270 3.58 19.73 -6.15
N GLN A 271 4.44 19.94 -5.15
CA GLN A 271 4.90 18.88 -4.22
C GLN A 271 3.76 18.10 -3.54
N ARG A 272 2.67 18.78 -3.14
CA ARG A 272 1.51 18.09 -2.57
C ARG A 272 0.76 17.24 -3.60
N LEU A 273 0.72 17.69 -4.86
CA LEU A 273 0.16 16.91 -5.97
C LEU A 273 1.08 15.75 -6.36
N GLU A 274 2.41 15.91 -6.26
CA GLU A 274 3.39 14.82 -6.42
C GLU A 274 3.15 13.73 -5.38
N PHE A 275 3.02 14.09 -4.10
CA PHE A 275 2.69 13.14 -3.03
C PHE A 275 1.47 12.26 -3.34
N LEU A 276 0.38 12.88 -3.82
CA LEU A 276 -0.84 12.18 -4.19
C LEU A 276 -0.68 11.41 -5.50
N GLY A 277 -0.05 12.02 -6.49
CA GLY A 277 0.17 11.50 -7.84
C GLY A 277 1.02 10.23 -7.82
N ASP A 278 2.07 10.19 -7.01
CA ASP A 278 2.91 9.00 -6.82
C ASP A 278 2.09 7.81 -6.31
N ALA A 279 1.21 8.04 -5.34
CA ALA A 279 0.35 6.99 -4.80
C ALA A 279 -0.71 6.53 -5.82
N VAL A 280 -1.25 7.46 -6.62
CA VAL A 280 -2.18 7.14 -7.72
C VAL A 280 -1.49 6.30 -8.79
N LEU A 281 -0.31 6.71 -9.25
CA LEU A 281 0.44 6.01 -10.30
C LEU A 281 0.89 4.62 -9.83
N ASP A 282 1.41 4.52 -8.61
CA ASP A 282 1.81 3.24 -8.01
C ASP A 282 0.63 2.26 -7.99
N TYR A 283 -0.54 2.72 -7.53
CA TYR A 283 -1.74 1.90 -7.53
C TYR A 283 -2.24 1.53 -8.93
N LEU A 284 -2.35 2.49 -9.86
CA LEU A 284 -2.86 2.22 -11.21
C LEU A 284 -1.96 1.25 -11.98
N ILE A 285 -0.64 1.42 -11.90
CA ILE A 285 0.34 0.53 -12.55
C ILE A 285 0.30 -0.84 -11.88
N THR A 286 0.26 -0.90 -10.55
CA THR A 286 0.15 -2.18 -9.82
C THR A 286 -1.14 -2.91 -10.16
N SER A 287 -2.27 -2.21 -10.22
CA SER A 287 -3.57 -2.75 -10.62
C SER A 287 -3.54 -3.27 -12.06
N TYR A 288 -2.97 -2.50 -12.98
CA TYR A 288 -2.78 -2.93 -14.37
C TYR A 288 -1.93 -4.20 -14.47
N LEU A 289 -0.77 -4.25 -13.79
CA LEU A 289 0.10 -5.42 -13.78
C LEU A 289 -0.59 -6.65 -13.17
N TYR A 290 -1.36 -6.45 -12.10
CA TYR A 290 -2.13 -7.50 -11.45
C TYR A 290 -3.17 -8.10 -12.41
N SER A 291 -3.90 -7.26 -13.15
CA SER A 291 -4.97 -7.69 -14.04
C SER A 291 -4.46 -8.28 -15.36
N VAL A 292 -3.45 -7.68 -15.98
CA VAL A 292 -2.98 -8.08 -17.32
C VAL A 292 -2.04 -9.29 -17.25
N TYR A 293 -1.29 -9.46 -16.16
CA TYR A 293 -0.32 -10.55 -16.01
C TYR A 293 -0.66 -11.48 -14.83
N PRO A 294 -1.73 -12.29 -14.93
CA PRO A 294 -2.19 -13.17 -13.84
C PRO A 294 -1.19 -14.30 -13.49
N LYS A 295 -0.29 -14.65 -14.41
CA LYS A 295 0.71 -15.71 -14.24
C LYS A 295 2.06 -15.19 -13.73
N LEU A 296 2.19 -13.89 -13.55
CA LEU A 296 3.44 -13.28 -13.14
C LEU A 296 3.73 -13.61 -11.69
N LYS A 297 4.97 -14.04 -11.39
CA LYS A 297 5.35 -14.32 -10.00
C LYS A 297 5.41 -13.01 -9.21
N PRO A 298 5.17 -13.04 -7.89
CA PRO A 298 5.17 -11.82 -7.07
C PRO A 298 6.47 -11.02 -7.14
N GLY A 299 7.63 -11.69 -7.05
CA GLY A 299 8.93 -11.04 -7.21
C GLY A 299 9.07 -10.32 -8.56
N GLN A 300 8.66 -10.97 -9.65
CA GLN A 300 8.66 -10.35 -10.99
C GLN A 300 7.70 -9.16 -11.07
N MET A 301 6.60 -9.19 -10.32
CA MET A 301 5.61 -8.11 -10.34
C MET A 301 6.16 -6.89 -9.62
N THR A 302 6.84 -7.10 -8.50
CA THR A 302 7.61 -6.07 -7.80
C THR A 302 8.72 -5.51 -8.70
N ASP A 303 9.47 -6.35 -9.41
CA ASP A 303 10.51 -5.91 -10.33
C ASP A 303 9.94 -5.05 -11.48
N LEU A 304 8.88 -5.52 -12.14
CA LEU A 304 8.20 -4.76 -13.20
C LEU A 304 7.62 -3.44 -12.69
N ARG A 305 7.07 -3.44 -11.47
CA ARG A 305 6.59 -2.22 -10.81
C ARG A 305 7.74 -1.24 -10.60
N SER A 306 8.87 -1.66 -10.04
CA SER A 306 10.04 -0.80 -9.83
C SER A 306 10.66 -0.28 -11.15
N LEU A 307 10.58 -1.06 -12.23
CA LEU A 307 11.03 -0.65 -13.56
C LEU A 307 10.04 0.32 -14.25
N SER A 308 8.75 0.24 -13.94
CA SER A 308 7.71 1.08 -14.55
C SER A 308 7.47 2.38 -13.78
N VAL A 309 7.45 2.29 -12.45
CA VAL A 309 7.23 3.40 -11.51
C VAL A 309 8.59 3.89 -11.03
N ASN A 310 9.29 4.63 -11.88
CA ASN A 310 10.52 5.31 -11.48
C ASN A 310 10.71 6.65 -12.19
N ASN A 311 11.50 7.50 -11.56
CA ASN A 311 11.74 8.88 -11.99
C ASN A 311 12.29 8.93 -13.42
N LYS A 312 13.14 7.98 -13.84
CA LYS A 312 13.71 7.95 -15.19
C LYS A 312 12.62 7.71 -16.24
N SER A 313 11.72 6.77 -15.98
CA SER A 313 10.61 6.45 -16.87
C SER A 313 9.65 7.63 -16.99
N PHE A 314 9.30 8.27 -15.88
CA PHE A 314 8.44 9.45 -15.90
C PHE A 314 9.11 10.67 -16.55
N ALA A 315 10.42 10.88 -16.34
CA ALA A 315 11.16 11.93 -17.02
C ALA A 315 11.21 11.72 -18.54
N ASN A 316 11.46 10.49 -18.99
CA ASN A 316 11.41 10.14 -20.42
C ASN A 316 10.03 10.45 -21.02
N VAL A 317 8.95 10.08 -20.32
CA VAL A 317 7.58 10.37 -20.76
C VAL A 317 7.34 11.89 -20.81
N ALA A 318 7.71 12.63 -19.77
CA ALA A 318 7.55 14.08 -19.69
C ALA A 318 8.32 14.82 -20.80
N VAL A 319 9.52 14.36 -21.15
CA VAL A 319 10.28 14.89 -22.30
C VAL A 319 9.64 14.51 -23.63
N SER A 320 9.25 13.26 -23.80
CA SER A 320 8.61 12.78 -25.04
C SER A 320 7.28 13.46 -25.36
N ARG A 321 6.60 13.97 -24.32
CA ARG A 321 5.35 14.70 -24.42
C ARG A 321 5.54 16.22 -24.34
N SER A 322 6.77 16.73 -24.34
CA SER A 322 7.04 18.18 -24.24
C SER A 322 6.44 18.86 -22.99
N LEU A 323 6.16 18.12 -21.90
CA LEU A 323 5.62 18.70 -20.66
C LEU A 323 6.62 19.63 -19.97
N HIS A 324 7.92 19.41 -20.17
CA HIS A 324 8.99 20.25 -19.64
C HIS A 324 8.95 21.70 -20.16
N GLU A 325 8.31 21.95 -21.30
CA GLU A 325 8.19 23.30 -21.88
C GLU A 325 7.20 24.19 -21.10
N PHE A 326 6.29 23.58 -20.34
CA PHE A 326 5.30 24.27 -19.52
C PHE A 326 5.73 24.43 -18.05
N LEU A 327 6.89 23.89 -17.65
CA LEU A 327 7.35 23.94 -16.26
C LEU A 327 7.73 25.37 -15.87
N ILE A 328 7.08 25.91 -14.84
CA ILE A 328 7.38 27.22 -14.26
C ILE A 328 8.45 27.02 -13.18
N CYS A 329 9.67 27.50 -13.44
CA CYS A 329 10.77 27.46 -12.48
C CYS A 329 11.67 28.70 -12.62
N ASP A 330 12.25 29.14 -11.50
CA ASP A 330 13.23 30.24 -11.43
C ASP A 330 14.67 29.73 -11.21
N ALA A 331 14.84 28.42 -11.00
CA ALA A 331 16.15 27.81 -10.78
C ALA A 331 16.90 27.58 -12.10
N SER A 332 17.97 28.34 -12.33
CA SER A 332 18.82 28.23 -13.52
C SER A 332 19.48 26.86 -13.65
N SER A 333 19.98 26.31 -12.53
CA SER A 333 20.61 24.99 -12.47
C SER A 333 19.67 23.86 -12.91
N LEU A 334 18.40 23.91 -12.49
CA LEU A 334 17.38 22.94 -12.89
C LEU A 334 17.04 23.08 -14.38
N SER A 335 16.89 24.32 -14.86
CA SER A 335 16.61 24.59 -16.26
C SER A 335 17.73 24.07 -17.18
N GLU A 336 18.99 24.24 -16.78
CA GLU A 336 20.14 23.67 -17.49
C GLU A 336 20.16 22.14 -17.46
N ALA A 337 19.85 21.53 -16.31
CA ALA A 337 19.78 20.09 -16.18
C ALA A 337 18.67 19.49 -17.06
N ILE A 338 17.49 20.13 -17.11
CA ILE A 338 16.38 19.74 -17.98
C ILE A 338 16.81 19.83 -19.45
N LYS A 339 17.43 20.93 -19.87
CA LYS A 339 17.93 21.08 -21.26
C LYS A 339 18.89 19.97 -21.64
N LYS A 340 19.92 19.72 -20.82
CA LYS A 340 20.89 18.62 -21.03
C LYS A 340 20.20 17.26 -21.15
N TYR A 341 19.18 17.00 -20.33
CA TYR A 341 18.43 15.75 -20.36
C TYR A 341 17.55 15.63 -21.61
N VAL A 342 16.87 16.70 -22.01
CA VAL A 342 16.07 16.76 -23.25
C VAL A 342 16.94 16.51 -24.47
N ASP A 343 18.11 17.16 -24.54
CA ASP A 343 19.07 16.97 -25.63
C ASP A 343 19.50 15.50 -25.69
N PHE A 344 19.90 14.91 -24.55
CA PHE A 344 20.29 13.50 -24.47
C PHE A 344 19.19 12.53 -24.94
N ILE A 345 17.92 12.77 -24.58
CA ILE A 345 16.81 11.91 -25.02
C ILE A 345 16.54 12.06 -26.51
N ARG A 346 16.64 13.28 -27.06
CA ARG A 346 16.43 13.59 -28.47
C ARG A 346 17.59 13.14 -29.37
N THR A 347 18.80 12.88 -28.84
CA THR A 347 19.93 12.33 -29.61
C THR A 347 19.61 10.92 -30.14
N PRO A 348 19.90 10.60 -31.43
CA PRO A 348 19.71 9.27 -32.00
C PRO A 348 20.48 8.18 -31.25
N THR A 349 19.95 6.95 -31.27
CA THR A 349 20.42 5.79 -30.48
C THR A 349 21.86 5.34 -30.76
N LEU A 350 22.47 5.68 -31.89
CA LEU A 350 23.84 5.25 -32.21
C LEU A 350 24.92 5.82 -31.26
N ASP A 351 24.66 6.93 -30.56
CA ASP A 351 25.61 7.55 -29.62
C ASP A 351 25.29 7.26 -28.14
N LYS A 352 24.21 6.53 -27.83
CA LYS A 352 23.73 6.31 -26.45
C LYS A 352 24.46 5.17 -25.72
N ASP A 353 25.10 4.26 -26.45
CA ASP A 353 25.70 3.03 -25.90
C ASP A 353 27.10 3.23 -25.28
N LEU A 354 27.66 4.45 -25.30
CA LEU A 354 29.03 4.74 -24.86
C LEU A 354 29.15 5.60 -23.60
N HIS A 355 28.07 6.16 -23.06
CA HIS A 355 28.14 7.07 -21.90
C HIS A 355 27.03 6.82 -20.85
N GLU A 356 27.43 6.82 -19.58
CA GLU A 356 26.50 6.94 -18.44
C GLU A 356 25.69 8.25 -18.62
N GLY A 357 24.42 8.12 -18.99
CA GLY A 357 23.58 9.27 -19.31
C GLY A 357 23.45 10.25 -18.14
N PRO A 358 23.11 11.54 -18.41
CA PRO A 358 22.97 12.54 -17.36
C PRO A 358 21.99 12.04 -16.29
N LYS A 359 22.32 12.29 -15.01
CA LYS A 359 21.41 11.98 -13.90
C LYS A 359 20.06 12.63 -14.20
N CYS A 360 18.99 11.84 -14.07
CA CYS A 360 17.62 12.35 -14.14
C CYS A 360 17.55 13.61 -13.28
N PRO A 361 17.09 14.76 -13.80
CA PRO A 361 16.92 15.96 -13.00
C PRO A 361 15.93 15.62 -11.90
N LYS A 362 16.48 15.27 -10.74
CA LYS A 362 15.72 14.91 -9.56
C LYS A 362 15.64 16.20 -8.77
N VAL A 363 14.42 16.66 -8.55
CA VAL A 363 14.16 17.78 -7.67
C VAL A 363 14.30 17.27 -6.26
N SER A 364 15.54 17.10 -5.80
CA SER A 364 15.83 16.96 -4.39
C SER A 364 15.89 18.36 -3.80
N LEU A 365 15.12 18.55 -2.71
CA LEU A 365 15.27 19.66 -1.78
C LEU A 365 16.72 19.83 -1.31
#